data_AF-A0A7K3Y8X3-F1
#
_entry.id   AF-A0A7K3Y8X3-F1
#
_cell.length_a   1.000
_cell.length_b   1.000
_cell.length_c   1.000
_cell.angle_alpha   90.00
_cell.angle_beta   90.00
_cell.angle_gamma   90.00
#
_symmetry.space_group_name_H-M   'P 1'
#
loop_
_entity.id
_entity.type
_entity.pdbx_description
1 polymer ?
#
loop_
_entity_poly.entity_id
_entity_poly.type
_entity_poly.pdbx_seq_one_letter_code
_entity_poly.pdbx_strand_id
1 'polypeptide(L)' 'MAEELFDLLIPPGVPRKMIYDVAEKYEVEVVSRPQRLAFANMDGDMRELLAFRGRREVVEEVQDYLLARLKEFIGE' A
#
# COMPACT_ATOMS: atom_id res chain seq x y z
N MET A 1 4.78 -18.79 -18.78
CA MET A 1 4.53 -18.62 -17.33
C MET A 1 3.93 -17.24 -17.19
N ALA A 2 2.82 -17.07 -16.47
CA ALA A 2 2.28 -15.73 -16.21
C ALA A 2 3.32 -14.96 -15.38
N GLU A 3 3.42 -13.65 -15.60
CA GLU A 3 4.31 -12.78 -14.82
C GLU A 3 3.87 -12.75 -13.35
N GLU A 4 4.82 -12.90 -12.42
CA GLU A 4 4.53 -12.91 -10.98
C GLU A 4 4.36 -11.47 -10.49
N LEU A 5 3.21 -11.18 -9.88
CA LEU A 5 2.86 -9.87 -9.34
C LEU A 5 2.80 -9.91 -7.81
N PHE A 6 3.14 -8.78 -7.21
CA PHE A 6 3.23 -8.60 -5.78
C PHE A 6 2.28 -7.50 -5.34
N ASP A 7 1.71 -7.65 -4.15
CA ASP A 7 0.81 -6.68 -3.55
C ASP A 7 1.51 -5.99 -2.36
N LEU A 8 1.73 -4.68 -2.46
CA LEU A 8 2.12 -3.84 -1.34
C LEU A 8 0.87 -3.33 -0.63
N LEU A 9 0.60 -3.84 0.58
CA LEU A 9 -0.54 -3.38 1.39
C LEU A 9 -0.38 -1.91 1.76
N ILE A 10 -1.46 -1.14 1.61
CA ILE A 10 -1.53 0.26 2.02
C ILE A 10 -2.01 0.30 3.47
N PRO A 11 -1.18 0.76 4.42
CA PRO A 11 -1.60 0.85 5.81
C PRO A 11 -2.81 1.77 6.00
N PRO A 12 -3.67 1.50 6.99
CA PRO A 12 -4.68 2.46 7.41
C PRO A 12 -4.04 3.79 7.80
N GLY A 13 -4.64 4.90 7.37
CA GLY A 13 -4.16 6.25 7.69
C GLY A 13 -3.22 6.88 6.67
N VAL A 14 -2.80 6.15 5.62
CA VAL A 14 -2.08 6.76 4.49
C VAL A 14 -2.94 7.86 3.86
N PRO A 15 -2.43 9.10 3.70
CA PRO A 15 -3.17 10.18 3.06
C PRO A 15 -3.58 9.82 1.63
N ARG A 16 -4.85 10.07 1.28
CA ARG A 16 -5.41 9.75 -0.05
C ARG A 16 -4.60 10.33 -1.20
N LYS A 17 -4.05 11.54 -1.02
CA LYS A 17 -3.19 12.19 -2.02
C LYS A 17 -1.99 11.33 -2.38
N MET A 18 -1.31 10.73 -1.40
CA MET A 18 -0.16 9.85 -1.66
C MET A 18 -0.57 8.59 -2.42
N ILE A 19 -1.78 8.08 -2.19
CA ILE A 19 -2.31 6.93 -2.92
C ILE A 19 -2.51 7.27 -4.40
N TYR A 20 -3.10 8.43 -4.69
CA TYR A 20 -3.23 8.93 -6.07
C TYR A 20 -1.87 9.20 -6.71
N ASP A 21 -0.95 9.87 -6.01
CA ASP A 21 0.39 10.15 -6.53
C ASP A 21 1.12 8.85 -6.94
N VAL A 22 0.99 7.78 -6.14
CA VAL A 22 1.58 6.48 -6.47
C VAL A 22 0.92 5.87 -7.70
N ALA A 23 -0.42 5.84 -7.74
CA ALA A 23 -1.17 5.25 -8.85
C ALA A 23 -0.95 5.97 -10.19
N GLU A 24 -0.63 7.27 -10.17
CA GLU A 24 -0.32 8.05 -11.37
C GLU A 24 1.15 7.93 -11.80
N LYS A 25 2.08 7.81 -10.84
CA LYS A 25 3.53 7.82 -11.11
C LYS A 25 4.10 6.45 -11.44
N TYR A 26 3.50 5.38 -10.91
CA TYR A 26 4.03 4.03 -10.99
C TYR A 26 3.11 3.11 -11.79
N GLU A 27 3.70 2.11 -12.44
CA GLU A 27 2.96 1.05 -13.15
C GLU A 27 2.40 0.04 -12.14
N VAL A 28 1.37 0.45 -11.39
CA VAL A 28 0.69 -0.36 -10.38
C VAL A 28 -0.83 -0.27 -10.52
N GLU A 29 -1.51 -1.36 -10.16
CA GLU A 29 -2.96 -1.40 -10.03
C GLU A 29 -3.34 -1.23 -8.55
N VAL A 30 -4.38 -0.42 -8.27
CA VAL A 30 -4.94 -0.32 -6.92
C VAL A 30 -6.01 -1.39 -6.75
N VAL A 31 -5.76 -2.38 -5.89
CA VAL A 31 -6.66 -3.53 -5.67
C VAL A 31 -7.16 -3.58 -4.23
N SER A 32 -8.35 -4.16 -4.01
CA SER A 32 -8.84 -4.47 -2.66
C SER A 32 -8.32 -5.81 -2.19
N ARG A 33 -7.82 -5.87 -0.95
CA ARG A 33 -7.31 -7.08 -0.30
C ARG A 33 -7.94 -7.26 1.08
N PRO A 34 -8.74 -8.32 1.29
CA PRO A 34 -9.20 -8.68 2.62
C PRO A 34 -8.00 -9.13 3.46
N GLN A 35 -7.74 -8.41 4.55
CA GLN A 35 -6.68 -8.71 5.51
C GLN A 35 -7.26 -8.79 6.92
N ARG A 36 -6.81 -9.80 7.67
CA ARG A 36 -7.12 -9.90 9.09
C ARG A 36 -6.19 -8.97 9.85
N LEU A 37 -6.72 -7.90 10.42
CA LEU A 37 -5.94 -6.95 11.21
C LEU A 37 -6.18 -7.18 12.70
N ALA A 38 -5.10 -7.17 13.48
CA ALA A 38 -5.14 -7.33 14.94
C ALA A 38 -4.45 -6.13 15.64
N PHE A 39 -4.86 -4.91 15.31
CA PHE A 39 -4.34 -3.69 15.93
C PHE A 39 -5.42 -2.95 16.73
N ALA A 40 -5.04 -2.34 17.84
CA ALA A 40 -5.85 -1.41 18.65
C ALA A 40 -7.26 -1.92 19.07
N ASN A 41 -7.30 -2.93 19.95
CA ASN A 41 -8.52 -3.51 20.56
C ASN A 41 -9.52 -4.16 19.59
N MET A 42 -9.11 -4.49 18.36
CA MET A 42 -9.96 -5.14 17.38
C MET A 42 -9.78 -6.66 17.45
N ASP A 43 -10.87 -7.41 17.59
CA ASP A 43 -10.90 -8.87 17.77
C ASP A 43 -10.63 -9.64 16.45
N GLY A 44 -9.61 -9.23 15.70
CA GLY A 44 -9.20 -9.91 14.47
C GLY A 44 -10.23 -9.82 13.34
N ASP A 45 -10.94 -8.71 13.24
CA ASP A 45 -11.90 -8.45 12.15
C ASP A 45 -11.20 -8.50 10.79
N MET A 46 -11.87 -9.11 9.81
CA MET A 46 -11.50 -9.01 8.40
C MET A 46 -11.80 -7.60 7.90
N ARG A 47 -10.77 -6.93 7.36
CA ARG A 47 -10.86 -5.59 6.81
C ARG A 47 -10.52 -5.63 5.33
N GLU A 48 -11.31 -4.96 4.51
CA GLU A 48 -10.95 -4.66 3.13
C GLU A 48 -9.93 -3.52 3.13
N LEU A 49 -8.68 -3.84 2.80
CA LEU A 49 -7.60 -2.88 2.64
C LEU A 49 -7.31 -2.64 1.16
N LEU A 50 -6.67 -1.52 0.85
CA LEU A 50 -6.12 -1.30 -0.48
C LEU A 50 -4.70 -1.84 -0.56
N ALA A 51 -4.28 -2.24 -1.74
CA ALA A 51 -2.91 -2.62 -2.05
C ALA A 51 -2.49 -2.08 -3.43
N PHE A 52 -1.20 -1.79 -3.59
CA PHE A 52 -0.60 -1.57 -4.90
C PHE A 52 -0.10 -2.90 -5.45
N ARG A 53 -0.65 -3.32 -6.57
CA ARG A 53 -0.24 -4.52 -7.29
C ARG A 53 0.71 -4.16 -8.42
N GLY A 54 1.87 -4.80 -8.48
CA GLY A 54 2.79 -4.61 -9.60
C GLY A 54 3.93 -5.62 -9.62
N ARG A 55 4.87 -5.40 -10.53
CA ARG A 55 6.13 -6.15 -10.58
C ARG A 55 6.95 -5.85 -9.32
N ARG A 56 7.72 -6.83 -8.85
CA ARG A 56 8.50 -6.74 -7.60
C ARG A 56 9.33 -5.45 -7.49
N GLU A 57 10.10 -5.17 -8.53
CA GLU A 57 10.96 -3.98 -8.61
C GLU A 57 10.17 -2.67 -8.43
N VAL A 58 8.97 -2.60 -9.02
CA VAL A 58 8.10 -1.42 -8.96
C VAL A 58 7.52 -1.27 -7.56
N VAL A 59 7.00 -2.36 -6.96
CA VAL A 59 6.41 -2.29 -5.62
C VAL A 59 7.45 -2.02 -4.53
N GLU A 60 8.69 -2.48 -4.69
CA GLU A 60 9.80 -2.14 -3.79
C GLU A 60 10.15 -0.64 -3.89
N GLU A 61 10.19 -0.06 -5.10
CA GLU A 61 10.39 1.39 -5.26
C GLU A 61 9.22 2.20 -4.68
N VAL A 62 7.98 1.74 -4.88
CA VAL A 62 6.79 2.37 -4.28
C VAL A 62 6.86 2.35 -2.75
N GLN A 63 7.34 1.25 -2.15
CA GLN A 63 7.51 1.15 -0.70
C GLN A 63 8.44 2.24 -0.16
N ASP A 64 9.61 2.42 -0.80
CA ASP A 64 10.59 3.41 -0.38
C ASP A 64 10.05 4.84 -0.55
N TYR A 65 9.40 5.11 -1.69
CA TYR A 65 8.74 6.40 -1.94
C TYR A 65 7.65 6.69 -0.89
N LEU A 66 6.76 5.73 -0.64
CA LEU A 66 5.64 5.91 0.27
C LEU A 66 6.14 6.11 1.70
N LEU A 67 7.14 5.35 2.14
CA LEU A 67 7.71 5.49 3.48
C LEU A 67 8.37 6.86 3.68
N ALA A 68 9.10 7.36 2.68
CA ALA A 68 9.68 8.71 2.73
C ALA A 68 8.60 9.79 2.85
N ARG A 69 7.54 9.70 2.02
CA ARG A 69 6.41 10.64 2.08
C ARG A 69 5.65 10.58 3.40
N LEU A 70 5.49 9.39 3.97
CA LEU A 70 4.84 9.22 5.27
C LEU A 70 5.65 9.88 6.39
N LYS A 71 6.99 9.73 6.39
CA LYS A 71 7.88 10.41 7.35
C LYS A 71 7.77 11.93 7.24
N GLU A 72 7.85 12.46 6.02
CA GLU A 72 7.63 13.89 5.75
C GLU A 72 6.28 14.38 6.28
N PHE A 73 5.23 13.57 6.13
CA PHE A 73 3.87 13.93 6.57
C PHE A 73 3.68 13.93 8.08
N ILE A 74 4.33 13.03 8.81
CA ILE A 74 4.31 13.01 10.28
C ILE A 74 5.33 13.97 10.90
N GLY A 75 6.20 14.58 10.08
CA GLY A 75 7.23 15.52 10.52
C GLY A 75 8.47 14.87 11.14
N GLU A 76 8.77 13.62 10.75
CA GLU A 76 10.00 12.88 11.11
C GLU A 76 11.08 12.94 10.03
#